data_AF-A0A5B0EDW9-F1
#
_entry.id   AF-A0A5B0EDW9-F1
#
_cell.length_a   1.000
_cell.length_b   1.000
_cell.length_c   1.000
_cell.angle_alpha   90.00
_cell.angle_beta   90.00
_cell.angle_gamma   90.00
#
_symmetry.space_group_name_H-M   'P 1'
#
loop_
_entity.id
_entity.type
_entity.pdbx_description
1 polymer ?
#
loop_
_entity_poly.entity_id
_entity_poly.type
_entity_poly.pdbx_seq_one_letter_code
_entity_poly.pdbx_strand_id
1 'polypeptide(L)'
;MSQELTPLAKTEPYSPAWIHEEVTRLVEIHEAGEIPPIVQLGHPVLRMQGQELTDQLAPTLLRRFLDTMRAVMIDAPGVGLAAPQLGIPLRIAVLQDLYDTSAENSVAREREPLDYLEIINPRYEAIGERRAAFYEGCLSFNGYQGVVDRPADITATYLDAVGTPCERTFSGWQARIVQHETDHLDGMLYIDKALTRSLCANEEYPRWANPGIDEARAGLAF
;
A
#
# COMPACT_ATOMS: atom_id res chain seq x y z
N MET A 1 -15.83 -10.98 -33.49
CA MET A 1 -14.64 -11.85 -33.42
C MET A 1 -14.50 -12.27 -31.97
N SER A 2 -14.83 -13.52 -31.68
CA SER A 2 -14.75 -14.08 -30.33
C SER A 2 -13.31 -14.04 -29.86
N GLN A 3 -13.03 -13.31 -28.79
CA GLN A 3 -11.78 -13.46 -28.04
C GLN A 3 -11.87 -14.81 -27.33
N GLU A 4 -11.02 -15.74 -27.74
CA GLU A 4 -10.82 -16.99 -27.03
C GLU A 4 -10.35 -16.68 -25.62
N LEU A 5 -11.14 -17.11 -24.63
CA LEU A 5 -10.76 -17.10 -23.23
C LEU A 5 -9.56 -18.04 -23.08
N THR A 6 -8.42 -17.46 -22.72
CA THR A 6 -7.22 -18.17 -22.25
C THR A 6 -7.63 -19.26 -21.25
N PRO A 7 -7.09 -20.50 -21.34
CA PRO A 7 -7.49 -21.57 -20.43
C PRO A 7 -7.31 -21.12 -18.97
N LEU A 8 -8.37 -21.28 -18.17
CA LEU A 8 -8.31 -21.10 -16.72
C LEU A 8 -7.12 -21.89 -16.15
N ALA A 9 -6.32 -21.25 -15.32
CA ALA A 9 -5.11 -21.80 -14.72
C ALA A 9 -5.36 -23.20 -14.14
N LYS A 10 -4.41 -24.12 -14.32
CA LYS A 10 -4.49 -25.52 -13.84
C LYS A 10 -4.41 -25.63 -12.31
N THR A 11 -4.15 -24.52 -11.62
CA THR A 11 -3.97 -24.41 -10.17
C THR A 11 -5.14 -23.63 -9.55
N GLU A 12 -5.61 -24.07 -8.38
CA GLU A 12 -6.67 -23.37 -7.64
C GLU A 12 -6.20 -21.95 -7.29
N PRO A 13 -6.97 -20.89 -7.63
CA PRO A 13 -6.59 -19.53 -7.35
C PRO A 13 -6.20 -19.33 -5.89
N TYR A 14 -5.10 -18.61 -5.66
CA TYR A 14 -4.61 -18.28 -4.31
C TYR A 14 -4.09 -19.46 -3.48
N SER A 15 -4.01 -20.67 -4.04
CA SER A 15 -3.24 -21.76 -3.42
C SER A 15 -1.74 -21.42 -3.36
N PRO A 16 -0.93 -22.02 -2.46
CA PRO A 16 0.52 -21.79 -2.43
C PRO A 16 1.21 -22.00 -3.78
N ALA A 17 0.79 -23.01 -4.55
CA ALA A 17 1.31 -23.27 -5.90
C ALA A 17 0.93 -22.15 -6.88
N TRP A 18 -0.33 -21.70 -6.87
CA TRP A 18 -0.76 -20.56 -7.69
C TRP A 18 -0.01 -19.28 -7.32
N ILE A 19 0.17 -19.01 -6.03
CA ILE A 19 0.92 -17.83 -5.54
C ILE A 19 2.35 -17.88 -6.05
N HIS A 20 3.01 -19.02 -5.94
CA HIS A 20 4.38 -19.19 -6.44
C HIS A 20 4.46 -18.95 -7.95
N GLU A 21 3.56 -19.55 -8.74
CA GLU A 21 3.49 -19.36 -10.19
C GLU A 21 3.26 -17.89 -10.57
N GLU A 22 2.31 -17.23 -9.91
CA GLU A 22 1.96 -15.84 -10.23
C GLU A 22 3.05 -14.87 -9.81
N VAL A 23 3.67 -15.05 -8.64
CA VAL A 23 4.84 -14.25 -8.23
C VAL A 23 6.00 -14.44 -9.20
N THR A 24 6.25 -15.67 -9.65
CA THR A 24 7.29 -15.95 -10.66
C THR A 24 7.00 -15.17 -11.95
N ARG A 25 5.75 -15.21 -12.44
CA ARG A 25 5.32 -14.47 -13.63
C ARG A 25 5.53 -12.95 -13.50
N LEU A 26 5.18 -12.35 -12.36
CA LEU A 26 5.36 -10.92 -12.12
C LEU A 26 6.84 -10.53 -12.10
N VAL A 27 7.69 -11.36 -11.49
CA VAL A 27 9.14 -11.17 -11.47
C VAL A 27 9.71 -11.27 -12.89
N GLU A 28 9.30 -12.24 -13.68
CA GLU A 28 9.75 -12.40 -15.08
C GLU A 28 9.36 -11.21 -15.97
N ILE A 29 8.16 -10.65 -15.77
CA ILE A 29 7.73 -9.41 -16.45
C ILE A 29 8.68 -8.26 -16.11
N HIS A 30 8.99 -8.08 -14.83
CA HIS A 30 9.90 -7.05 -14.38
C HIS A 30 11.32 -7.23 -14.92
N GLU A 31 11.84 -8.45 -14.91
CA GLU A 31 13.17 -8.75 -15.45
C GLU A 31 13.26 -8.65 -16.97
N ALA A 32 12.12 -8.75 -17.68
CA ALA A 32 12.02 -8.46 -19.10
C ALA A 32 12.01 -6.94 -19.41
N GLY A 33 11.96 -6.08 -18.39
CA GLY A 33 11.97 -4.63 -18.51
C GLY A 33 10.59 -3.98 -18.58
N GLU A 34 9.54 -4.72 -18.23
CA GLU A 34 8.16 -4.22 -18.16
C GLU A 34 7.72 -4.03 -16.70
N ILE A 35 6.70 -3.20 -16.44
CA ILE A 35 6.18 -2.99 -15.07
C ILE A 35 4.90 -3.80 -14.88
N PRO A 36 4.84 -4.71 -13.90
CA PRO A 36 3.61 -5.44 -13.58
C PRO A 36 2.45 -4.48 -13.23
N PRO A 37 1.22 -4.77 -13.70
CA PRO A 37 0.09 -3.87 -13.50
C PRO A 37 -0.42 -3.90 -12.06
N ILE A 38 -0.87 -2.74 -11.57
CA ILE A 38 -1.54 -2.60 -10.28
C ILE A 38 -3.04 -2.88 -10.45
N VAL A 39 -3.57 -3.86 -9.72
CA VAL A 39 -5.01 -4.15 -9.73
C VAL A 39 -5.80 -3.00 -9.11
N GLN A 40 -6.99 -2.74 -9.66
CA GLN A 40 -7.87 -1.64 -9.24
C GLN A 40 -9.02 -2.14 -8.38
N LEU A 41 -9.61 -1.21 -7.62
CA LEU A 41 -10.80 -1.40 -6.80
C LEU A 41 -11.88 -2.15 -7.61
N GLY A 42 -12.40 -3.22 -7.01
CA GLY A 42 -13.28 -4.17 -7.68
C GLY A 42 -12.59 -5.51 -7.95
N HIS A 43 -11.26 -5.55 -8.01
CA HIS A 43 -10.52 -6.82 -8.02
C HIS A 43 -10.65 -7.51 -6.65
N PRO A 44 -11.08 -8.79 -6.58
CA PRO A 44 -11.45 -9.44 -5.33
C PRO A 44 -10.31 -9.55 -4.31
N VAL A 45 -9.06 -9.71 -4.77
CA VAL A 45 -7.87 -9.78 -3.90
C VAL A 45 -7.76 -8.59 -2.94
N LEU A 46 -8.21 -7.39 -3.35
CA LEU A 46 -8.12 -6.17 -2.54
C LEU A 46 -9.12 -6.16 -1.38
N ARG A 47 -10.04 -7.14 -1.34
CA ARG A 47 -11.05 -7.35 -0.30
C ARG A 47 -10.83 -8.65 0.48
N MET A 48 -9.76 -9.38 0.19
CA MET A 48 -9.42 -10.61 0.88
C MET A 48 -8.47 -10.31 2.04
N GLN A 49 -8.63 -11.03 3.14
CA GLN A 49 -7.58 -11.10 4.16
C GLN A 49 -6.36 -11.82 3.56
N GLY A 50 -5.21 -11.16 3.58
CA GLY A 50 -3.95 -11.69 3.08
C GLY A 50 -3.48 -12.89 3.90
N GLN A 51 -2.91 -13.88 3.21
CA GLN A 51 -2.28 -15.05 3.81
C GLN A 51 -0.91 -14.68 4.37
N GLU A 52 -0.59 -15.18 5.56
CA GLU A 52 0.76 -15.05 6.12
C GLU A 52 1.78 -15.69 5.19
N LEU A 53 2.88 -15.00 4.92
CA LEU A 53 4.03 -15.59 4.26
C LEU A 53 4.72 -16.55 5.23
N THR A 54 4.74 -17.83 4.89
CA THR A 54 5.42 -18.91 5.62
C THR A 54 6.47 -19.56 4.73
N ASP A 55 6.03 -20.17 3.64
CA ASP A 55 6.83 -21.04 2.76
C ASP A 55 6.37 -21.00 1.30
N GLN A 56 5.38 -20.16 0.97
CA GLN A 56 4.86 -20.02 -0.40
C GLN A 56 5.93 -19.53 -1.38
N LEU A 57 6.93 -18.75 -0.89
CA LEU A 57 8.02 -18.21 -1.69
C LEU A 57 9.37 -18.64 -1.11
N ALA A 58 10.20 -19.27 -1.93
CA ALA A 58 11.60 -19.51 -1.58
C ALA A 58 12.34 -18.17 -1.37
N PRO A 59 13.38 -18.10 -0.51
CA PRO A 59 14.06 -16.83 -0.20
C PRO A 59 14.57 -16.05 -1.43
N THR A 60 15.04 -16.76 -2.46
CA THR A 60 15.50 -16.15 -3.72
C THR A 60 14.36 -15.52 -4.51
N LEU A 61 13.19 -16.17 -4.56
CA LEU A 61 12.00 -15.65 -5.23
C LEU A 61 11.41 -14.48 -4.44
N LEU A 62 11.34 -14.57 -3.11
CA LEU A 62 10.90 -13.49 -2.24
C LEU A 62 11.73 -12.22 -2.48
N ARG A 63 13.07 -12.34 -2.52
CA ARG A 63 13.94 -11.17 -2.76
C ARG A 63 13.62 -10.49 -4.10
N ARG A 64 13.52 -11.26 -5.18
CA ARG A 64 13.19 -10.75 -6.52
C ARG A 64 11.79 -10.13 -6.56
N PHE A 65 10.84 -10.70 -5.81
CA PHE A 65 9.50 -10.16 -5.68
C PHE A 65 9.48 -8.83 -4.93
N LEU A 66 10.22 -8.70 -3.83
CA LEU A 66 10.38 -7.42 -3.11
C LEU A 66 11.00 -6.34 -4.01
N ASP A 67 12.04 -6.68 -4.77
CA ASP A 67 12.65 -5.76 -5.74
C ASP A 67 11.65 -5.36 -6.85
N THR A 68 10.80 -6.30 -7.29
CA THR A 68 9.70 -6.05 -8.24
C THR A 68 8.62 -5.13 -7.66
N MET A 69 8.17 -5.38 -6.42
CA MET A 69 7.20 -4.52 -5.73
C MET A 69 7.73 -3.10 -5.58
N ARG A 70 9.02 -2.95 -5.22
CA ARG A 70 9.67 -1.65 -5.12
C ARG A 70 9.71 -0.93 -6.47
N ALA A 71 10.03 -1.63 -7.55
CA ALA A 71 10.06 -1.05 -8.89
C ALA A 71 8.66 -0.55 -9.32
N VAL A 72 7.62 -1.37 -9.11
CA VAL A 72 6.22 -0.96 -9.39
C VAL A 72 5.81 0.25 -8.56
N MET A 73 6.15 0.27 -7.26
CA MET A 73 5.86 1.39 -6.37
C MET A 73 6.48 2.69 -6.89
N ILE A 74 7.76 2.65 -7.30
CA ILE A 74 8.48 3.83 -7.81
C ILE A 74 7.93 4.29 -9.17
N ASP A 75 7.60 3.35 -10.06
CA ASP A 75 7.03 3.67 -11.39
C ASP A 75 5.64 4.31 -11.28
N ALA A 76 4.85 3.94 -10.26
CA ALA A 76 3.52 4.45 -9.98
C ALA A 76 3.50 5.68 -9.03
N PRO A 77 4.56 6.49 -9.01
CA PRO A 77 4.99 7.39 -7.93
C PRO A 77 4.39 7.18 -6.51
N GLY A 78 4.34 5.93 -6.03
CA GLY A 78 3.87 5.58 -4.70
C GLY A 78 4.92 5.75 -3.61
N VAL A 79 4.46 5.82 -2.36
CA VAL A 79 5.31 5.77 -1.15
C VAL A 79 5.18 4.45 -0.37
N GLY A 80 4.26 3.61 -0.81
CA GLY A 80 4.00 2.27 -0.31
C GLY A 80 3.32 1.41 -1.39
N LEU A 81 3.52 0.10 -1.30
CA LEU A 81 2.82 -0.88 -2.12
C LEU A 81 2.68 -2.21 -1.39
N ALA A 82 1.45 -2.70 -1.29
CA ALA A 82 1.11 -4.01 -0.72
C ALA A 82 0.98 -5.08 -1.82
N ALA A 83 1.41 -6.31 -1.53
CA ALA A 83 1.34 -7.43 -2.48
C ALA A 83 -0.08 -7.69 -3.08
N PRO A 84 -1.20 -7.49 -2.34
CA PRO A 84 -2.54 -7.56 -2.91
C PRO A 84 -2.76 -6.61 -4.09
N GLN A 85 -2.08 -5.47 -4.12
CA GLN A 85 -2.15 -4.52 -5.24
C GLN A 85 -1.51 -5.07 -6.52
N LEU A 86 -0.71 -6.14 -6.44
CA LEU A 86 -0.19 -6.90 -7.58
C LEU A 86 -0.96 -8.20 -7.84
N GLY A 87 -2.13 -8.39 -7.22
CA GLY A 87 -2.89 -9.63 -7.37
C GLY A 87 -2.48 -10.76 -6.42
N ILE A 88 -1.49 -10.53 -5.54
CA ILE A 88 -0.91 -11.57 -4.68
C ILE A 88 -1.48 -11.46 -3.26
N PRO A 89 -2.25 -12.44 -2.76
CA PRO A 89 -2.90 -12.38 -1.45
C PRO A 89 -1.92 -12.74 -0.31
N LEU A 90 -0.70 -12.20 -0.31
CA LEU A 90 0.29 -12.39 0.75
C LEU A 90 0.40 -11.14 1.60
N ARG A 91 0.69 -11.32 2.89
CA ARG A 91 0.94 -10.22 3.84
C ARG A 91 2.36 -9.65 3.68
N ILE A 92 2.62 -8.98 2.56
CA ILE A 92 3.91 -8.35 2.25
C ILE A 92 3.63 -6.93 1.78
N ALA A 93 4.38 -5.96 2.30
CA ALA A 93 4.38 -4.59 1.79
C ALA A 93 5.80 -4.03 1.71
N VAL A 94 5.99 -3.08 0.79
CA VAL A 94 7.21 -2.27 0.67
C VAL A 94 6.87 -0.80 0.82
N LEU A 95 7.78 -0.04 1.42
CA LEU A 95 7.61 1.38 1.71
C LEU A 95 8.89 2.13 1.37
N GLN A 96 8.75 3.33 0.81
CA GLN A 96 9.85 4.28 0.62
C GLN A 96 9.26 5.67 0.36
N ASP A 97 9.74 6.68 1.07
CA ASP A 97 9.34 8.06 0.84
C ASP A 97 10.56 8.98 0.79
N LEU A 98 11.01 9.27 -0.43
CA LEU A 98 12.14 10.17 -0.70
C LEU A 98 11.71 11.38 -1.56
N TYR A 99 10.41 11.64 -1.66
CA TYR A 99 9.90 12.74 -2.48
C TYR A 99 10.02 14.07 -1.75
N ASP A 100 10.47 15.09 -2.46
CA ASP A 100 10.50 16.46 -1.96
C ASP A 100 9.09 16.96 -1.62
N THR A 101 9.01 17.77 -0.57
CA THR A 101 7.78 18.45 -0.15
C THR A 101 8.12 19.84 0.38
N SER A 102 7.15 20.76 0.38
CA SER A 102 7.34 22.06 1.02
C SER A 102 7.61 21.88 2.52
N ALA A 103 8.40 22.78 3.11
CA ALA A 103 8.68 22.76 4.54
C ALA A 103 7.40 22.83 5.38
N GLU A 104 6.39 23.59 4.93
CA GLU A 104 5.09 23.70 5.58
C GLU A 104 4.34 22.36 5.59
N ASN A 105 4.30 21.65 4.46
CA ASN A 105 3.71 20.31 4.39
C ASN A 105 4.49 19.29 5.24
N SER A 106 5.82 19.35 5.25
CA SER A 106 6.66 18.46 6.06
C SER A 106 6.37 18.64 7.55
N VAL A 107 6.32 19.89 8.04
CA VAL A 107 6.00 20.20 9.43
C VAL A 107 4.57 19.79 9.76
N ALA A 108 3.58 20.16 8.94
CA ALA A 108 2.18 19.88 9.23
C ALA A 108 1.89 18.37 9.28
N ARG A 109 2.55 17.59 8.44
CA ARG A 109 2.31 16.14 8.30
C ARG A 109 3.33 15.28 9.06
N GLU A 110 4.27 15.91 9.77
CA GLU A 110 5.43 15.22 10.37
C GLU A 110 6.07 14.25 9.36
N ARG A 111 6.29 14.75 8.13
CA ARG A 111 6.78 13.96 7.00
C ARG A 111 8.28 14.10 6.89
N GLU A 112 8.95 13.05 7.34
CA GLU A 112 10.39 12.84 7.23
C GLU A 112 10.71 11.75 6.20
N PRO A 113 11.88 11.80 5.53
CA PRO A 113 12.29 10.76 4.59
C PRO A 113 12.23 9.36 5.20
N LEU A 114 11.70 8.42 4.42
CA LEU A 114 11.66 7.00 4.74
C LEU A 114 12.52 6.25 3.73
N ASP A 115 13.69 5.79 4.19
CA ASP A 115 14.48 4.83 3.43
C ASP A 115 13.69 3.55 3.16
N TYR A 116 14.09 2.82 2.13
CA TYR A 116 13.42 1.60 1.70
C TYR A 116 13.26 0.61 2.86
N LEU A 117 12.02 0.15 3.05
CA LEU A 117 11.62 -0.76 4.10
C LEU A 117 10.64 -1.79 3.53
N GLU A 118 11.00 -3.06 3.62
CA GLU A 118 10.08 -4.17 3.49
C GLU A 118 9.50 -4.59 4.86
N ILE A 119 8.21 -4.90 4.89
CA ILE A 119 7.53 -5.45 6.07
C ILE A 119 6.74 -6.70 5.68
N ILE A 120 7.04 -7.82 6.34
CA ILE A 120 6.40 -9.11 6.10
C ILE A 120 5.56 -9.49 7.32
N ASN A 121 4.35 -9.98 7.08
CA ASN A 121 3.35 -10.30 8.09
C ASN A 121 3.15 -9.17 9.13
N PRO A 122 3.07 -7.89 8.71
CA PRO A 122 3.02 -6.80 9.67
C PRO A 122 1.70 -6.78 10.45
N ARG A 123 1.78 -6.23 11.66
CA ARG A 123 0.67 -5.71 12.45
C ARG A 123 1.12 -4.43 13.16
N TYR A 124 0.18 -3.57 13.53
CA TYR A 124 0.49 -2.36 14.28
C TYR A 124 -0.50 -2.12 15.42
N GLU A 125 -0.03 -1.38 16.43
CA GLU A 125 -0.84 -0.90 17.56
C GLU A 125 -0.66 0.62 17.70
N ALA A 126 -1.74 1.33 18.04
CA ALA A 126 -1.69 2.77 18.27
C ALA A 126 -0.96 3.12 19.57
N ILE A 127 -0.16 4.17 19.55
CA ILE A 127 0.48 4.72 20.74
C ILE A 127 -0.34 5.92 21.23
N GLY A 128 -1.07 5.72 22.32
CA GLY A 128 -1.93 6.75 22.91
C GLY A 128 -3.12 7.13 22.03
N GLU A 129 -3.65 8.34 22.24
CA GLU A 129 -4.89 8.82 21.62
C GLU A 129 -4.64 9.88 20.54
N ARG A 130 -3.38 10.21 20.24
CA ARG A 130 -3.05 11.24 19.25
C ARG A 130 -3.43 10.77 17.85
N ARG A 131 -4.19 11.59 17.13
CA ARG A 131 -4.68 11.29 15.78
C ARG A 131 -4.35 12.44 14.83
N ALA A 132 -4.21 12.10 13.56
CA ALA A 132 -3.97 13.05 12.49
C ALA A 132 -4.83 12.69 11.29
N ALA A 133 -5.40 13.70 10.64
CA ALA A 133 -6.30 13.53 9.50
C ALA A 133 -5.75 14.30 8.29
N PHE A 134 -5.48 13.56 7.21
CA PHE A 134 -4.94 14.10 5.96
C PHE A 134 -5.53 13.35 4.78
N TYR A 135 -5.43 13.96 3.60
CA TYR A 135 -5.75 13.31 2.34
C TYR A 135 -4.83 12.11 2.06
N GLU A 136 -5.44 11.01 1.66
CA GLU A 136 -4.80 9.82 1.10
C GLU A 136 -5.32 9.59 -0.32
N GLY A 137 -4.42 9.13 -1.18
CA GLY A 137 -4.76 8.43 -2.42
C GLY A 137 -4.31 6.98 -2.31
N CYS A 138 -4.69 6.16 -3.28
CA CYS A 138 -4.25 4.77 -3.38
C CYS A 138 -4.04 4.40 -4.85
N LEU A 139 -2.94 3.70 -5.15
CA LEU A 139 -2.64 3.24 -6.52
C LEU A 139 -3.70 2.27 -7.06
N SER A 140 -4.44 1.62 -6.16
CA SER A 140 -5.55 0.72 -6.48
C SER A 140 -6.93 1.40 -6.46
N PHE A 141 -7.03 2.70 -6.17
CA PHE A 141 -8.25 3.49 -6.36
C PHE A 141 -7.91 4.77 -7.10
N ASN A 142 -7.55 4.61 -8.37
CA ASN A 142 -7.07 5.70 -9.19
C ASN A 142 -8.12 6.79 -9.42
N GLY A 143 -7.67 8.04 -9.49
CA GLY A 143 -8.49 9.21 -9.81
C GLY A 143 -9.11 9.92 -8.60
N TYR A 144 -8.95 9.41 -7.39
CA TYR A 144 -9.58 9.97 -6.20
C TYR A 144 -8.62 10.07 -5.01
N GLN A 145 -8.92 11.05 -4.13
CA GLN A 145 -8.33 11.17 -2.81
C GLN A 145 -9.42 11.41 -1.77
N GLY A 146 -9.14 11.10 -0.51
CA GLY A 146 -10.05 11.40 0.59
C GLY A 146 -9.31 11.53 1.91
N VAL A 147 -9.88 12.29 2.83
CA VAL A 147 -9.32 12.45 4.17
C VAL A 147 -9.58 11.20 4.99
N VAL A 148 -8.51 10.67 5.58
CA VAL A 148 -8.55 9.56 6.53
C VAL A 148 -7.94 10.01 7.84
N ASP A 149 -8.65 9.75 8.92
CA ASP A 149 -8.18 9.99 10.28
C ASP A 149 -7.50 8.74 10.85
N ARG A 150 -6.23 8.86 11.24
CA ARG A 150 -5.39 7.74 11.71
C ARG A 150 -4.70 8.07 13.04
N PRO A 151 -4.40 7.07 13.88
CA PRO A 151 -3.36 7.18 14.90
C PRO A 151 -2.11 7.84 14.33
N ALA A 152 -1.64 8.89 14.99
CA ALA A 152 -0.46 9.64 14.56
C ALA A 152 0.84 8.89 14.88
N ASP A 153 0.81 8.03 15.90
CA ASP A 153 1.93 7.24 16.37
C ASP A 153 1.50 5.78 16.50
N ILE A 154 2.35 4.86 16.02
CA ILE A 154 2.11 3.42 16.09
C ILE A 154 3.40 2.67 16.47
N THR A 155 3.25 1.51 17.10
CA THR A 155 4.29 0.47 17.14
C THR A 155 3.91 -0.60 16.13
N ALA A 156 4.76 -0.85 15.15
CA ALA A 156 4.59 -1.94 14.19
C ALA A 156 5.51 -3.11 14.54
N THR A 157 4.98 -4.33 14.41
CA THR A 157 5.75 -5.57 14.49
C THR A 157 5.62 -6.32 13.16
N TYR A 158 6.74 -6.81 12.66
CA TYR A 158 6.84 -7.44 11.33
C TYR A 158 8.07 -8.33 11.25
N LEU A 159 8.21 -9.08 10.17
CA LEU A 159 9.43 -9.79 9.81
C LEU A 159 10.15 -9.03 8.69
N ASP A 160 11.48 -9.02 8.72
CA ASP A 160 12.30 -8.58 7.60
C ASP A 160 12.36 -9.65 6.47
N ALA A 161 13.05 -9.33 5.37
CA ALA A 161 13.19 -10.24 4.22
C ALA A 161 13.88 -11.58 4.52
N VAL A 162 14.59 -11.71 5.64
CA VAL A 162 15.24 -12.95 6.08
C VAL A 162 14.49 -13.65 7.22
N GLY A 163 13.33 -13.12 7.62
CA GLY A 163 12.47 -13.69 8.65
C GLY A 163 12.80 -13.25 10.08
N THR A 164 13.62 -12.23 10.27
CA THR A 164 13.96 -11.70 11.60
C THR A 164 12.79 -10.87 12.15
N PRO A 165 12.30 -11.15 13.38
CA PRO A 165 11.31 -10.31 14.04
C PRO A 165 11.84 -8.90 14.30
N CYS A 166 11.05 -7.92 13.90
CA CYS A 166 11.30 -6.50 14.08
C CYS A 166 10.14 -5.85 14.83
N GLU A 167 10.47 -4.90 15.70
CA GLU A 167 9.52 -4.00 16.35
C GLU A 167 10.04 -2.57 16.18
N ARG A 168 9.23 -1.68 15.62
CA ARG A 168 9.62 -0.30 15.34
C ARG A 168 8.45 0.66 15.56
N THR A 169 8.72 1.76 16.24
CA THR A 169 7.79 2.88 16.35
C THR A 169 7.87 3.76 15.11
N PHE A 170 6.71 4.15 14.60
CA PHE A 170 6.57 5.13 13.52
C PHE A 170 5.65 6.25 13.99
N SER A 171 5.90 7.46 13.51
CA SER A 171 5.09 8.64 13.76
C SER A 171 4.78 9.37 12.44
N GLY A 172 3.82 10.29 12.50
CA GLY A 172 3.54 11.23 11.41
C GLY A 172 3.17 10.55 10.10
N TRP A 173 3.77 11.01 9.00
CA TRP A 173 3.48 10.47 7.67
C TRP A 173 3.95 9.02 7.51
N GLN A 174 5.08 8.64 8.12
CA GLN A 174 5.56 7.25 8.05
C GLN A 174 4.60 6.28 8.74
N ALA A 175 4.05 6.67 9.90
CA ALA A 175 3.00 5.90 10.57
C ALA A 175 1.78 5.72 9.66
N ARG A 176 1.38 6.77 8.93
CA ARG A 176 0.26 6.70 7.98
C ARG A 176 0.52 5.70 6.85
N ILE A 177 1.70 5.73 6.23
CA ILE A 177 2.05 4.80 5.15
C ILE A 177 2.00 3.36 5.66
N VAL A 178 2.63 3.05 6.81
CA VAL A 178 2.61 1.70 7.40
C VAL A 178 1.18 1.23 7.66
N GLN A 179 0.31 2.08 8.19
CA GLN A 179 -1.09 1.72 8.44
C GLN A 179 -1.86 1.49 7.13
N HIS A 180 -1.65 2.33 6.11
CA HIS A 180 -2.29 2.19 4.80
C HIS A 180 -1.89 0.87 4.13
N GLU A 181 -0.59 0.56 4.09
CA GLU A 181 -0.13 -0.69 3.49
C GLU A 181 -0.53 -1.90 4.30
N THR A 182 -0.58 -1.81 5.64
CA THR A 182 -1.06 -2.92 6.48
C THR A 182 -2.56 -3.16 6.28
N ASP A 183 -3.37 -2.10 6.11
CA ASP A 183 -4.81 -2.21 5.83
C ASP A 183 -5.07 -3.01 4.54
N HIS A 184 -4.26 -2.79 3.50
CA HIS A 184 -4.36 -3.57 2.25
C HIS A 184 -4.20 -5.08 2.49
N LEU A 185 -3.36 -5.48 3.46
CA LEU A 185 -3.13 -6.89 3.79
C LEU A 185 -4.31 -7.50 4.56
N ASP A 186 -5.22 -6.69 5.08
CA ASP A 186 -6.45 -7.10 5.74
C ASP A 186 -7.69 -6.95 4.82
N GLY A 187 -7.49 -6.65 3.54
CA GLY A 187 -8.57 -6.46 2.57
C GLY A 187 -9.31 -5.13 2.73
N MET A 188 -8.66 -4.16 3.39
CA MET A 188 -9.20 -2.85 3.67
C MET A 188 -8.53 -1.80 2.79
N LEU A 189 -9.33 -0.85 2.30
CA LEU A 189 -8.88 0.27 1.50
C LEU A 189 -9.16 1.57 2.25
N TYR A 190 -8.43 2.64 1.93
CA TYR A 190 -8.59 3.92 2.62
C TYR A 190 -10.03 4.47 2.55
N ILE A 191 -10.76 4.18 1.46
CA ILE A 191 -12.18 4.51 1.27
C ILE A 191 -13.08 3.94 2.37
N ASP A 192 -12.73 2.80 2.97
CA ASP A 192 -13.52 2.21 4.06
C ASP A 192 -13.40 3.02 5.37
N LYS A 193 -12.37 3.86 5.47
CA LYS A 193 -12.08 4.74 6.61
C LYS A 193 -12.23 6.23 6.28
N ALA A 194 -12.50 6.56 5.02
CA ALA A 194 -12.51 7.94 4.55
C ALA A 194 -13.71 8.71 5.10
N LEU A 195 -13.49 9.98 5.45
CA LEU A 195 -14.56 10.93 5.68
C LEU A 195 -15.20 11.22 4.32
N THR A 196 -16.28 10.52 3.98
CA THR A 196 -16.76 10.39 2.58
C THR A 196 -17.06 11.71 1.87
N ARG A 197 -17.47 12.75 2.60
CA ARG A 197 -17.66 14.11 2.04
C ARG A 197 -16.37 14.81 1.60
N SER A 198 -15.21 14.34 2.08
CA SER A 198 -13.90 14.82 1.65
C SER A 198 -13.41 14.18 0.36
N LEU A 199 -14.08 13.13 -0.14
CA LEU A 199 -13.70 12.48 -1.38
C LEU A 199 -13.70 13.49 -2.53
N CYS A 200 -12.58 13.60 -3.22
CA CYS A 200 -12.42 14.49 -4.35
C CYS A 200 -11.68 13.78 -5.47
N ALA A 201 -12.00 14.15 -6.71
CA ALA A 201 -11.25 13.70 -7.87
C ALA A 201 -9.86 14.36 -7.86
N ASN A 202 -8.87 13.69 -8.45
CA ASN A 202 -7.49 14.20 -8.51
C ASN A 202 -7.40 15.58 -9.17
N GLU A 203 -8.29 15.90 -10.10
CA GLU A 203 -8.37 17.20 -10.77
C GLU A 203 -8.78 18.33 -9.81
N GLU A 204 -9.59 18.02 -8.79
CA GLU A 204 -10.03 18.97 -7.76
C GLU A 204 -9.12 18.99 -6.54
N TYR A 205 -8.30 17.95 -6.33
CA TYR A 205 -7.39 17.86 -5.19
C TYR A 205 -6.47 19.09 -5.02
N PRO A 206 -5.90 19.73 -6.07
CA PRO A 206 -5.08 20.93 -5.92
C PRO A 206 -5.76 22.08 -5.15
N ARG A 207 -7.10 22.15 -5.17
CA ARG A 207 -7.88 23.12 -4.37
C ARG A 207 -7.78 22.86 -2.86
N TRP A 208 -7.56 21.60 -2.48
CA TRP A 208 -7.59 21.10 -1.11
C TRP A 208 -6.21 20.67 -0.59
N ALA A 209 -5.16 20.76 -1.42
CA ALA A 209 -3.80 20.29 -1.15
C ALA A 209 -3.01 21.20 -0.18
N ASN A 210 -3.69 21.75 0.82
CA ASN A 210 -3.10 22.53 1.89
C ASN A 210 -2.31 21.63 2.87
N PRO A 211 -1.45 22.20 3.72
CA PRO A 211 -0.73 21.45 4.75
C PRO A 211 -1.64 20.70 5.71
N GLY A 212 -2.71 21.37 6.17
CA GLY A 212 -3.80 20.77 6.94
C GLY A 212 -5.07 20.56 6.11
N ILE A 213 -6.15 20.13 6.78
CA ILE A 213 -7.43 19.83 6.15
C ILE A 213 -8.54 20.83 6.51
N ASP A 214 -8.25 21.89 7.25
CA ASP A 214 -9.29 22.78 7.81
C ASP A 214 -10.10 23.51 6.72
N GLU A 215 -9.45 23.97 5.65
CA GLU A 215 -10.14 24.59 4.52
C GLU A 215 -11.04 23.59 3.77
N ALA A 216 -10.55 22.37 3.54
CA ALA A 216 -11.34 21.30 2.95
C ALA A 216 -12.52 20.93 3.83
N ARG A 217 -12.30 20.82 5.15
CA ARG A 217 -13.32 20.53 6.15
C ARG A 217 -14.43 21.57 6.12
N ALA A 218 -14.07 22.86 6.11
CA ALA A 218 -15.02 23.96 6.04
C ALA A 218 -15.75 24.00 4.68
N GLY A 219 -15.03 23.83 3.58
CA GLY A 219 -15.58 23.93 2.22
C GLY A 219 -16.45 22.76 1.79
N LEU A 220 -16.15 21.55 2.26
CA LEU A 220 -16.85 20.30 1.92
C LEU A 220 -17.76 19.78 3.05
N ALA A 221 -17.74 20.43 4.22
CA ALA A 221 -18.60 20.17 5.37
C ALA A 221 -18.53 18.71 5.89
N PHE A 222 -17.35 18.29 6.36
CA PHE A 222 -17.08 16.97 6.95
C PHE A 222 -16.37 17.02 8.31
#